data_AF-A0A810NYV8-F1
#
_entry.id   AF-A0A810NYV8-F1
#
_cell.length_a   1.000
_cell.length_b   1.000
_cell.length_c   1.000
_cell.angle_alpha   90.00
_cell.angle_beta   90.00
_cell.angle_gamma   90.00
#
_symmetry.space_group_name_H-M   'P 1'
#
loop_
_entity.id
_entity.type
_entity.pdbx_description
1 polymer ?
#
loop_
_entity_poly.entity_id
_entity_poly.type
_entity_poly.pdbx_seq_one_letter_code
_entity_poly.pdbx_strand_id
1 'polypeptide(L)'
;MLAVDVGEFWGLVERAVRECAGRRARATWLQERLSGRGATDILDFEVHLDDASDRAMTWLMWGAATRIVGPCTDDTFHYLRNWLMTLGRETFERVVADPDSLALVPQVRQLAARDRIRWRLDEWPEWEELDYAAGEAWEGVRGAGANIYRAVEQHRPHPRLLTLQDERWDLADPAEAARRLPRLTTLFSRSAPPDRAGAEGGPPAPWPAAEQIPGQLVIPGLLDVDGRPI
;
A
#
# COMPACT_ATOMS: atom_id res chain seq x y z
N MET A 1 -12.52 -0.65 -24.52
CA MET A 1 -12.44 -1.79 -23.58
C MET A 1 -10.97 -1.93 -23.26
N LEU A 2 -10.58 -1.79 -21.99
CA LEU A 2 -9.21 -2.03 -21.56
C LEU A 2 -8.87 -3.50 -21.85
N ALA A 3 -7.66 -3.77 -22.32
CA ALA A 3 -7.20 -5.11 -22.68
C ALA A 3 -6.97 -5.96 -21.41
N VAL A 4 -6.53 -5.34 -20.31
CA VAL A 4 -6.73 -5.84 -18.95
C VAL A 4 -7.90 -5.10 -18.31
N ASP A 5 -8.97 -5.81 -18.00
CA ASP A 5 -10.07 -5.24 -17.21
C ASP A 5 -9.81 -5.35 -15.70
N VAL A 6 -10.64 -4.67 -14.91
CA VAL A 6 -10.52 -4.65 -13.44
C VAL A 6 -10.60 -6.06 -12.83
N GLY A 7 -11.39 -6.96 -13.41
CA GLY A 7 -11.50 -8.34 -12.94
C GLY A 7 -10.22 -9.13 -13.20
N GLU A 8 -9.60 -8.93 -14.36
CA GLU A 8 -8.32 -9.53 -14.69
C GLU A 8 -7.18 -9.00 -13.81
N PHE A 9 -7.13 -7.69 -13.55
CA PHE A 9 -6.19 -7.09 -12.60
C PHE A 9 -6.24 -7.80 -11.23
N TRP A 10 -7.44 -7.86 -10.62
CA TRP A 10 -7.61 -8.56 -9.33
C TRP A 10 -7.23 -10.04 -9.43
N GLY A 11 -7.59 -10.70 -10.54
CA GLY A 11 -7.24 -12.09 -10.79
C GLY A 11 -5.73 -12.35 -10.92
N LEU A 12 -4.93 -11.37 -11.36
CA LEU A 12 -3.47 -11.45 -11.39
C LEU A 12 -2.88 -11.28 -9.99
N VAL A 13 -3.30 -10.26 -9.24
CA VAL A 13 -2.81 -9.98 -7.88
C VAL A 13 -3.11 -11.16 -6.94
N GLU A 14 -4.34 -11.67 -6.96
CA GLU A 14 -4.74 -12.82 -6.12
C GLU A 14 -4.02 -14.11 -6.50
N ARG A 15 -3.72 -14.31 -7.79
CA ARG A 15 -2.89 -15.43 -8.26
C ARG A 15 -1.47 -15.31 -7.74
N ALA A 16 -0.85 -14.13 -7.83
CA ALA A 16 0.49 -13.90 -7.31
C ALA A 16 0.56 -14.26 -5.82
N VAL A 17 -0.40 -13.79 -5.02
CA VAL A 17 -0.47 -14.09 -3.57
C VAL A 17 -0.61 -15.59 -3.28
N ARG A 18 -1.37 -16.33 -4.10
CA ARG A 18 -1.59 -17.77 -3.95
C ARG A 18 -0.39 -18.61 -4.41
N GLU A 19 0.26 -18.22 -5.49
CA GLU A 19 1.34 -18.99 -6.13
C GLU A 19 2.72 -18.69 -5.52
N CYS A 20 2.89 -17.52 -4.92
CA CYS A 20 4.20 -17.05 -4.45
C CYS A 20 4.20 -16.66 -2.96
N ALA A 21 5.17 -17.19 -2.24
CA ALA A 21 5.45 -16.81 -0.86
C ALA A 21 6.41 -15.61 -0.82
N GLY A 22 6.02 -14.56 -0.11
CA GLY A 22 6.82 -13.34 0.04
C GLY A 22 6.59 -12.32 -1.07
N ARG A 23 6.78 -11.04 -0.73
CA ARG A 23 6.45 -9.87 -1.55
C ARG A 23 7.22 -9.83 -2.86
N ARG A 24 8.55 -9.97 -2.79
CA ARG A 24 9.43 -10.02 -3.96
C ARG A 24 9.04 -11.12 -4.95
N ALA A 25 8.80 -12.34 -4.48
CA ALA A 25 8.43 -13.44 -5.37
C ALA A 25 7.08 -13.18 -6.07
N ARG A 26 6.11 -12.57 -5.38
CA ARG A 26 4.82 -12.16 -5.97
C ARG A 26 5.00 -11.09 -7.03
N ALA A 27 5.84 -10.08 -6.76
CA ALA A 27 6.15 -9.02 -7.72
C ALA A 27 6.87 -9.56 -8.97
N THR A 28 7.89 -10.41 -8.79
CA THR A 28 8.57 -11.08 -9.91
C THR A 28 7.60 -11.94 -10.73
N TRP A 29 6.68 -12.67 -10.08
CA TRP A 29 5.66 -13.43 -10.80
C TRP A 29 4.74 -12.51 -11.61
N LEU A 30 4.29 -11.38 -11.05
CA LEU A 30 3.47 -10.41 -11.78
C LEU A 30 4.23 -9.83 -12.97
N GLN A 31 5.47 -9.40 -12.77
CA GLN A 31 6.37 -8.92 -13.82
C GLN A 31 6.51 -9.93 -14.97
N GLU A 32 6.80 -11.20 -14.66
CA GLU A 32 6.93 -12.26 -15.68
C GLU A 32 5.63 -12.45 -16.47
N ARG A 33 4.47 -12.45 -15.80
CA ARG A 33 3.16 -12.57 -16.45
C ARG A 33 2.82 -11.37 -17.32
N LEU A 34 3.19 -10.17 -16.88
CA LEU A 34 2.98 -8.92 -17.62
C LEU A 34 3.94 -8.80 -18.81
N SER A 35 5.18 -9.28 -18.67
CA SER A 35 6.18 -9.27 -19.75
C SER A 35 5.79 -10.16 -20.93
N GLY A 36 4.98 -11.20 -20.69
CA GLY A 36 4.40 -12.04 -21.73
C GLY A 36 3.17 -11.44 -22.44
N ARG A 37 2.76 -10.22 -22.07
CA ARG A 37 1.55 -9.54 -22.58
C ARG A 37 1.89 -8.34 -23.46
N GLY A 38 0.87 -7.72 -24.05
CA GLY A 38 1.04 -6.53 -24.88
C GLY A 38 1.31 -5.27 -24.04
N ALA A 39 1.91 -4.25 -24.66
CA ALA A 39 2.18 -2.97 -24.01
C ALA A 39 0.92 -2.33 -23.38
N THR A 40 -0.23 -2.43 -24.05
CA THR A 40 -1.51 -1.95 -23.52
C THR A 40 -1.95 -2.69 -22.26
N ASP A 41 -1.72 -4.00 -22.17
CA ASP A 41 -2.07 -4.79 -20.98
C ASP A 41 -1.25 -4.36 -19.75
N ILE A 42 0.02 -4.02 -19.96
CA ILE A 42 0.92 -3.54 -18.91
C ILE A 42 0.45 -2.18 -18.40
N LEU A 43 0.12 -1.26 -19.32
CA LEU A 43 -0.41 0.06 -18.94
C LEU A 43 -1.75 -0.05 -18.24
N ASP A 44 -2.66 -0.90 -18.74
CA ASP A 44 -3.97 -1.13 -18.12
C ASP A 44 -3.83 -1.70 -16.70
N PHE A 45 -2.90 -2.64 -16.49
CA PHE A 45 -2.61 -3.17 -15.15
C PHE A 45 -2.17 -2.06 -14.20
N GLU A 46 -1.24 -1.21 -14.63
CA GLU A 46 -0.74 -0.10 -13.80
C GLU A 46 -1.84 0.92 -13.50
N VAL A 47 -2.71 1.22 -14.48
CA VAL A 47 -3.88 2.09 -14.25
C VAL A 47 -4.82 1.50 -13.20
N HIS A 48 -5.11 0.20 -13.24
CA HIS A 48 -5.95 -0.44 -12.22
C HIS A 48 -5.27 -0.50 -10.85
N LEU A 49 -3.94 -0.62 -10.80
CA LEU A 49 -3.15 -0.55 -9.57
C LEU A 49 -3.29 0.85 -8.94
N ASP A 50 -3.05 1.90 -9.72
CA ASP A 50 -3.20 3.29 -9.30
C ASP A 50 -4.63 3.57 -8.83
N ASP A 51 -5.64 3.22 -9.64
CA ASP A 51 -7.04 3.45 -9.32
C ASP A 51 -7.47 2.68 -8.06
N ALA A 52 -6.94 1.46 -7.82
CA ALA A 52 -7.16 0.75 -6.57
C ALA A 52 -6.49 1.48 -5.39
N SER A 53 -5.23 1.87 -5.52
CA SER A 53 -4.49 2.58 -4.47
C SER A 53 -5.12 3.92 -4.10
N ASP A 54 -5.64 4.66 -5.08
CA ASP A 54 -6.32 5.94 -4.91
C ASP A 54 -7.58 5.81 -4.05
N ARG A 55 -8.31 4.70 -4.19
CA ARG A 55 -9.53 4.47 -3.39
C ARG A 55 -9.24 4.32 -1.90
N ALA A 56 -8.04 3.89 -1.53
CA ALA A 56 -7.61 3.82 -0.14
C ALA A 56 -7.00 5.14 0.38
N MET A 57 -6.93 6.20 -0.44
CA MET A 57 -6.29 7.48 -0.10
C MET A 57 -7.22 8.41 0.70
N THR A 58 -7.47 8.04 1.96
CA THR A 58 -8.26 8.82 2.93
C THR A 58 -7.49 9.01 4.24
N TRP A 59 -7.71 10.13 4.93
CA TRP A 59 -7.29 10.38 6.31
C TRP A 59 -7.81 9.32 7.26
N LEU A 60 -9.01 8.78 7.05
CA LEU A 60 -9.51 7.67 7.86
C LEU A 60 -8.66 6.40 7.68
N MET A 61 -8.32 6.04 6.44
CA MET A 61 -7.41 4.92 6.17
C MET A 61 -5.99 5.21 6.68
N TRP A 62 -5.51 6.45 6.57
CA TRP A 62 -4.24 6.88 7.16
C TRP A 62 -4.19 6.65 8.67
N GLY A 63 -5.27 7.02 9.37
CA GLY A 63 -5.41 6.74 10.78
C GLY A 63 -5.46 5.24 11.09
N ALA A 64 -6.15 4.45 10.27
CA ALA A 64 -6.21 3.00 10.41
C ALA A 64 -4.81 2.37 10.24
N ALA A 65 -4.08 2.78 9.21
CA ALA A 65 -2.68 2.43 8.99
C ALA A 65 -1.83 2.79 10.21
N THR A 66 -1.95 4.03 10.69
CA THR A 66 -1.19 4.53 11.84
C THR A 66 -1.44 3.70 13.11
N ARG A 67 -2.68 3.22 13.30
CA ARG A 67 -3.04 2.34 14.42
C ARG A 67 -2.43 0.95 14.28
N ILE A 68 -2.30 0.43 13.07
CA ILE A 68 -1.72 -0.88 12.79
C ILE A 68 -0.20 -0.81 12.88
N VAL A 69 0.45 -0.03 12.02
CA VAL A 69 1.91 -0.05 11.83
C VAL A 69 2.68 0.95 12.70
N GLY A 70 1.99 1.89 13.34
CA GLY A 70 2.62 3.02 14.04
C GLY A 70 2.67 4.27 13.14
N PRO A 71 3.37 5.34 13.52
CA PRO A 71 3.45 6.56 12.71
C PRO A 71 3.78 6.25 11.25
N CYS A 72 2.89 6.63 10.33
CA CYS A 72 3.08 6.43 8.89
C CYS A 72 3.80 7.62 8.27
N THR A 73 4.70 7.33 7.33
CA THR A 73 5.15 8.27 6.29
C THR A 73 4.31 8.07 5.02
N ASP A 74 4.50 8.93 4.01
CA ASP A 74 3.91 8.75 2.67
C ASP A 74 4.21 7.35 2.10
N ASP A 75 5.47 6.91 2.17
CA ASP A 75 5.90 5.60 1.67
C ASP A 75 5.25 4.46 2.45
N THR A 76 5.26 4.52 3.79
CA THR A 76 4.65 3.46 4.61
C THR A 76 3.15 3.36 4.33
N PHE A 77 2.49 4.50 4.13
CA PHE A 77 1.07 4.53 3.77
C PHE A 77 0.84 3.98 2.35
N HIS A 78 1.66 4.36 1.38
CA HIS A 78 1.60 3.85 0.01
C HIS A 78 1.75 2.33 -0.04
N TYR A 79 2.80 1.79 0.59
CA TYR A 79 3.04 0.35 0.58
C TYR A 79 1.97 -0.42 1.35
N LEU A 80 1.35 0.19 2.38
CA LEU A 80 0.19 -0.39 3.05
C LEU A 80 -1.02 -0.47 2.11
N ARG A 81 -1.27 0.54 1.28
CA ARG A 81 -2.35 0.49 0.27
C ARG A 81 -2.13 -0.65 -0.73
N ASN A 82 -0.89 -0.87 -1.16
CA ASN A 82 -0.53 -2.03 -1.99
C ASN A 82 -0.76 -3.35 -1.24
N TRP A 83 -0.39 -3.42 0.04
CA TRP A 83 -0.63 -4.60 0.87
C TRP A 83 -2.11 -4.93 1.02
N LEU A 84 -3.01 -3.93 1.09
CA LEU A 84 -4.46 -4.18 1.17
C LEU A 84 -4.95 -5.02 -0.02
N MET A 85 -4.34 -4.90 -1.19
CA MET A 85 -4.71 -5.67 -2.39
C MET A 85 -4.38 -7.17 -2.23
N THR A 86 -3.41 -7.51 -1.38
CA THR A 86 -3.10 -8.92 -1.05
C THR A 86 -4.21 -9.62 -0.29
N LEU A 87 -5.15 -8.86 0.30
CA LEU A 87 -6.30 -9.40 1.04
C LEU A 87 -7.41 -9.92 0.11
N GLY A 88 -7.24 -9.75 -1.21
CA GLY A 88 -8.21 -10.07 -2.23
C GLY A 88 -9.29 -8.99 -2.40
N ARG A 89 -9.93 -8.98 -3.55
CA ARG A 89 -10.86 -7.91 -3.96
C ARG A 89 -11.96 -7.67 -2.94
N GLU A 90 -12.65 -8.71 -2.50
CA GLU A 90 -13.79 -8.56 -1.57
C GLU A 90 -13.39 -7.92 -0.23
N THR A 91 -12.23 -8.32 0.32
CA THR A 91 -11.74 -7.72 1.56
C THR A 91 -11.29 -6.30 1.33
N PHE A 92 -10.59 -6.03 0.22
CA PHE A 92 -10.16 -4.69 -0.17
C PHE A 92 -11.34 -3.71 -0.26
N GLU A 93 -12.39 -4.09 -1.00
CA GLU A 93 -13.61 -3.28 -1.17
C GLU A 93 -14.23 -2.91 0.18
N ARG A 94 -14.31 -3.88 1.10
CA ARG A 94 -14.85 -3.69 2.44
C ARG A 94 -14.00 -2.77 3.31
N VAL A 95 -12.67 -2.91 3.32
CA VAL A 95 -11.79 -2.09 4.16
C VAL A 95 -11.63 -0.67 3.64
N VAL A 96 -11.73 -0.47 2.32
CA VAL A 96 -11.76 0.87 1.74
C VAL A 96 -13.06 1.60 2.12
N ALA A 97 -14.20 0.89 2.14
CA ALA A 97 -15.47 1.47 2.54
C ALA A 97 -15.58 1.72 4.06
N ASP A 98 -14.96 0.84 4.88
CA ASP A 98 -14.89 0.95 6.34
C ASP A 98 -13.47 0.57 6.82
N PRO A 99 -12.54 1.54 6.95
CA PRO A 99 -11.18 1.27 7.39
C PRO A 99 -11.07 0.62 8.77
N ASP A 100 -12.04 0.85 9.67
CA ASP A 100 -12.05 0.21 11.00
C ASP A 100 -12.31 -1.31 10.91
N SER A 101 -12.90 -1.78 9.80
CA SER A 101 -13.10 -3.22 9.54
C SER A 101 -11.79 -4.00 9.35
N LEU A 102 -10.65 -3.32 9.17
CA LEU A 102 -9.32 -3.95 9.24
C LEU A 102 -9.10 -4.71 10.56
N ALA A 103 -9.74 -4.31 11.66
CA ALA A 103 -9.70 -5.04 12.93
C ALA A 103 -10.28 -6.48 12.87
N LEU A 104 -11.03 -6.79 11.80
CA LEU A 104 -11.63 -8.10 11.55
C LEU A 104 -10.76 -8.96 10.61
N VAL A 105 -9.75 -8.38 9.95
CA VAL A 105 -8.87 -9.09 9.01
C VAL A 105 -7.93 -10.03 9.79
N PRO A 106 -7.87 -11.33 9.45
CA PRO A 106 -7.06 -12.31 10.19
C PRO A 106 -5.59 -11.90 10.35
N GLN A 107 -4.98 -11.37 9.29
CA GLN A 107 -3.60 -10.90 9.26
C GLN A 107 -3.37 -9.77 10.29
N VAL A 108 -4.26 -8.78 10.33
CA VAL A 108 -4.20 -7.67 11.32
C VAL A 108 -4.35 -8.19 12.75
N ARG A 109 -5.26 -9.14 12.97
CA ARG A 109 -5.48 -9.74 14.30
C ARG A 109 -4.28 -10.53 14.80
N GLN A 110 -3.61 -11.27 13.90
CA GLN A 110 -2.37 -11.99 14.21
C GLN A 110 -1.24 -11.03 14.58
N LEU A 111 -1.13 -9.91 13.89
CA LEU A 111 -0.15 -8.86 14.19
C LEU A 111 -0.44 -8.21 15.55
N ALA A 112 -1.70 -7.84 15.81
CA ALA A 112 -2.12 -7.21 17.07
C ALA A 112 -1.92 -8.10 18.31
N ALA A 113 -1.80 -9.42 18.15
CA ALA A 113 -1.58 -10.36 19.26
C ALA A 113 -0.17 -10.28 19.88
N ARG A 114 0.74 -9.49 19.29
CA ARG A 114 2.14 -9.36 19.71
C ARG A 114 2.62 -7.92 19.52
N ASP A 115 3.67 -7.57 20.26
CA ASP A 115 4.35 -6.30 20.09
C ASP A 115 4.98 -6.19 18.68
N ARG A 116 4.96 -4.98 18.10
CA ARG A 116 5.50 -4.68 16.78
C ARG A 116 6.98 -5.04 16.65
N ILE A 117 7.76 -4.90 17.72
CA ILE A 117 9.19 -5.26 17.74
C ILE A 117 9.43 -6.75 17.44
N ARG A 118 8.40 -7.59 17.56
CA ARG A 118 8.45 -9.03 17.29
C ARG A 118 7.90 -9.40 15.92
N TRP A 119 7.49 -8.43 15.11
CA TRP A 119 7.05 -8.69 13.74
C TRP A 119 8.27 -8.97 12.87
N ARG A 120 8.22 -10.07 12.13
CA ARG A 120 9.23 -10.37 11.12
C ARG A 120 9.04 -9.44 9.93
N LEU A 121 10.11 -9.27 9.16
CA LEU A 121 10.12 -8.41 7.99
C LEU A 121 8.95 -8.68 7.04
N ASP A 122 8.67 -9.95 6.74
CA ASP A 122 7.62 -10.41 5.82
C ASP A 122 6.19 -10.29 6.38
N GLU A 123 6.04 -9.96 7.66
CA GLU A 123 4.75 -9.82 8.34
C GLU A 123 4.24 -8.37 8.36
N TRP A 124 5.12 -7.40 8.06
CA TRP A 124 4.71 -6.00 7.96
C TRP A 124 3.61 -5.83 6.88
N PRO A 125 2.53 -5.08 7.18
CA PRO A 125 1.46 -4.74 6.24
C PRO A 125 1.90 -3.78 5.13
N GLU A 126 2.85 -4.20 4.30
CA GLU A 126 3.40 -3.42 3.20
C GLU A 126 3.69 -4.31 1.98
N TRP A 127 3.75 -3.68 0.80
CA TRP A 127 4.19 -4.31 -0.44
C TRP A 127 4.77 -3.27 -1.40
N GLU A 128 5.99 -2.80 -1.11
CA GLU A 128 6.78 -1.92 -1.98
C GLU A 128 7.08 -2.56 -3.33
N GLU A 129 7.40 -3.86 -3.36
CA GLU A 129 7.83 -4.53 -4.58
C GLU A 129 6.74 -4.56 -5.68
N LEU A 130 5.48 -4.31 -5.32
CA LEU A 130 4.39 -4.23 -6.30
C LEU A 130 4.56 -3.07 -7.28
N ASP A 131 5.10 -1.93 -6.83
CA ASP A 131 5.25 -0.70 -7.63
C ASP A 131 6.19 -0.87 -8.82
N TYR A 132 7.08 -1.87 -8.75
CA TYR A 132 8.06 -2.14 -9.80
C TYR A 132 7.55 -3.16 -10.83
N ALA A 133 6.50 -3.92 -10.53
CA ALA A 133 6.13 -5.09 -11.34
C ALA A 133 5.74 -4.72 -12.79
N ALA A 134 4.91 -3.68 -12.96
CA ALA A 134 4.53 -3.22 -14.29
C ALA A 134 5.65 -2.43 -14.98
N GLY A 135 6.38 -1.61 -14.22
CA GLY A 135 7.51 -0.83 -14.72
C GLY A 135 8.62 -1.71 -15.30
N GLU A 136 9.02 -2.75 -14.59
CA GLU A 136 10.03 -3.70 -15.07
C GLU A 136 9.53 -4.54 -16.26
N ALA A 137 8.25 -4.91 -16.28
CA ALA A 137 7.66 -5.57 -17.45
C ALA A 137 7.64 -4.65 -18.68
N TRP A 138 7.32 -3.37 -18.48
CA TRP A 138 7.33 -2.34 -19.52
C TRP A 138 8.73 -2.13 -20.08
N GLU A 139 9.74 -2.01 -19.21
CA GLU A 139 11.14 -1.93 -19.62
C GLU A 139 11.57 -3.16 -20.43
N GLY A 140 11.16 -4.35 -20.01
CA GLY A 140 11.41 -5.60 -20.75
C GLY A 140 10.82 -5.58 -22.17
N VAL A 141 9.63 -5.00 -22.36
CA VAL A 141 8.94 -4.94 -23.67
C VAL A 141 9.43 -3.76 -24.53
N ARG A 142 9.81 -2.63 -23.92
CA ARG A 142 10.13 -1.37 -24.62
C ARG A 142 11.63 -1.08 -24.72
N GLY A 143 12.45 -1.85 -24.02
CA GLY A 143 13.90 -1.69 -23.96
C GLY A 143 14.36 -1.01 -22.67
N ALA A 144 15.63 -1.25 -22.32
CA ALA A 144 16.26 -0.77 -21.09
C ALA A 144 16.12 0.75 -20.92
N GLY A 145 15.77 1.19 -19.72
CA GLY A 145 15.54 2.59 -19.35
C GLY A 145 14.18 3.17 -19.76
N ALA A 146 13.27 2.37 -20.33
CA ALA A 146 11.92 2.84 -20.65
C ALA A 146 11.10 3.05 -19.36
N ASN A 147 10.73 4.30 -19.09
CA ASN A 147 9.90 4.67 -17.94
C ASN A 147 8.39 4.52 -18.28
N ILE A 148 7.65 3.79 -17.44
CA ILE A 148 6.22 3.50 -17.65
C ILE A 148 5.31 4.69 -17.30
N TYR A 149 5.65 5.49 -16.28
CA TYR A 149 4.75 6.48 -15.67
C TYR A 149 4.22 7.51 -16.67
N ARG A 150 5.07 8.05 -17.54
CA ARG A 150 4.61 8.99 -18.59
C ARG A 150 3.61 8.32 -19.53
N ALA A 151 3.82 7.07 -19.89
CA ALA A 151 2.92 6.33 -20.78
C ALA A 151 1.57 6.04 -20.09
N VAL A 152 1.60 5.71 -18.79
CA VAL A 152 0.39 5.51 -17.97
C VAL A 152 -0.45 6.77 -17.89
N GLU A 153 0.17 7.93 -17.62
CA GLU A 153 -0.55 9.22 -17.58
C GLU A 153 -1.19 9.58 -18.91
N GLN A 154 -0.54 9.26 -20.04
CA GLN A 154 -1.09 9.49 -21.37
C GLN A 154 -2.19 8.48 -21.74
N HIS A 155 -2.16 7.30 -21.13
CA HIS A 155 -3.06 6.19 -21.42
C HIS A 155 -4.33 6.20 -20.57
N ARG A 156 -4.25 6.70 -19.33
CA ARG A 156 -5.35 6.59 -18.36
C ARG A 156 -6.55 7.50 -18.67
N PRO A 157 -7.77 7.03 -18.35
CA PRO A 157 -9.00 7.74 -18.73
C PRO A 157 -9.35 8.92 -17.83
N HIS A 158 -8.90 8.90 -16.57
CA HIS A 158 -9.18 9.94 -15.56
C HIS A 158 -7.89 10.38 -14.90
N PRO A 159 -7.78 11.57 -14.29
CA PRO A 159 -6.64 11.97 -13.44
C PRO A 159 -6.56 11.16 -12.13
N ARG A 160 -5.37 11.07 -11.55
CA ARG A 160 -5.10 10.31 -10.32
C ARG A 160 -5.33 11.26 -9.18
N LEU A 161 -5.63 10.69 -8.03
CA LEU A 161 -5.74 11.48 -6.84
C LEU A 161 -4.33 11.89 -6.40
N LEU A 162 -4.18 13.16 -6.02
CA LEU A 162 -2.90 13.71 -5.55
C LEU A 162 -2.94 14.05 -4.06
N THR A 163 -4.11 13.95 -3.44
CA THR A 163 -4.36 14.28 -2.04
C THR A 163 -5.35 13.31 -1.42
N LEU A 164 -5.36 13.22 -0.09
CA LEU A 164 -6.38 12.50 0.65
C LEU A 164 -7.76 13.14 0.42
N GLN A 165 -8.81 12.32 0.31
CA GLN A 165 -10.12 12.74 -0.22
C GLN A 165 -11.17 13.16 0.83
N ASP A 166 -10.93 12.88 2.11
CA ASP A 166 -11.87 13.11 3.21
C ASP A 166 -11.36 14.18 4.19
N GLU A 167 -12.12 14.38 5.26
CA GLU A 167 -11.81 15.38 6.29
C GLU A 167 -10.52 15.02 7.04
N ARG A 168 -9.55 15.95 7.03
CA ARG A 168 -8.38 15.87 7.90
C ARG A 168 -8.79 15.94 9.37
N TRP A 169 -8.20 15.09 10.20
CA TRP A 169 -8.46 15.04 11.64
C TRP A 169 -7.17 14.80 12.42
N ASP A 170 -7.20 14.99 13.75
CA ASP A 170 -6.01 14.83 14.57
C ASP A 170 -5.76 13.35 14.89
N LEU A 171 -4.88 12.72 14.08
CA LEU A 171 -4.46 11.33 14.23
C LEU A 171 -3.87 11.02 15.62
N ALA A 172 -3.31 12.03 16.28
CA ALA A 172 -2.70 11.92 17.60
C ALA A 172 -3.71 12.01 18.75
N ASP A 173 -4.92 12.55 18.52
CA ASP A 173 -5.98 12.60 19.53
C ASP A 173 -6.54 11.18 19.79
N PRO A 174 -6.32 10.59 20.98
CA PRO A 174 -6.82 9.26 21.30
C PRO A 174 -8.35 9.18 21.33
N ALA A 175 -9.04 10.25 21.73
CA ALA A 175 -10.50 10.28 21.80
C ALA A 175 -11.11 10.35 20.40
N GLU A 176 -10.55 11.18 19.51
CA GLU A 176 -10.99 11.24 18.13
C GLU A 176 -10.74 9.91 17.40
N ALA A 177 -9.57 9.31 17.60
CA ALA A 177 -9.27 8.01 17.01
C ALA A 177 -10.15 6.88 17.56
N ALA A 178 -10.48 6.87 18.86
CA ALA A 178 -11.42 5.91 19.43
C ALA A 178 -12.84 6.08 18.88
N ARG A 179 -13.24 7.31 18.51
CA ARG A 179 -14.52 7.60 17.88
C ARG A 179 -14.57 7.16 16.42
N ARG A 180 -13.52 7.44 15.64
CA ARG A 180 -13.46 7.15 14.20
C ARG A 180 -13.07 5.70 13.90
N LEU A 181 -12.20 5.10 14.71
CA LEU A 181 -11.63 3.76 14.53
C LEU A 181 -11.74 2.94 15.84
N PRO A 182 -12.97 2.71 16.34
CA PRO A 182 -13.19 2.09 17.66
C PRO A 182 -12.62 0.67 17.77
N ARG A 183 -12.75 -0.15 16.72
CA ARG A 183 -12.29 -1.55 16.76
C ARG A 183 -10.78 -1.62 16.68
N LEU A 184 -10.15 -0.88 15.77
CA LEU A 184 -8.69 -0.84 15.67
C LEU A 184 -8.06 -0.25 16.92
N THR A 185 -8.65 0.82 17.48
CA THR A 185 -8.17 1.41 18.74
C THR A 185 -8.24 0.39 19.88
N THR A 186 -9.35 -0.34 20.02
CA THR A 186 -9.48 -1.40 21.01
C THR A 186 -8.46 -2.52 20.77
N LEU A 187 -8.29 -2.95 19.51
CA LEU A 187 -7.42 -4.05 19.13
C LEU A 187 -5.95 -3.76 19.44
N PHE A 188 -5.46 -2.56 19.14
CA PHE A 188 -4.05 -2.16 19.34
C PHE A 188 -3.78 -1.47 20.68
N SER A 189 -4.80 -1.15 21.49
CA SER A 189 -4.62 -0.66 22.88
C SER A 189 -4.07 -1.72 23.84
N ARG A 190 -4.26 -3.01 23.51
CA ARG A 190 -3.85 -4.15 24.35
C ARG A 190 -2.35 -4.44 24.32
N SER A 191 -1.58 -3.67 23.55
CA SER A 191 -0.16 -3.91 23.26
C SER A 191 0.74 -2.75 23.72
N ALA A 192 0.35 -1.99 24.76
CA ALA A 192 1.18 -0.91 25.28
C ALA A 192 2.61 -1.38 25.62
N PRO A 193 3.66 -0.63 25.24
CA PRO A 193 5.03 -1.13 25.24
C PRO A 193 5.64 -1.19 26.66
N PRO A 194 6.52 -2.16 26.97
CA PRO A 194 7.50 -1.97 28.02
C PRO A 194 8.48 -0.86 27.62
N ASP A 195 8.96 -0.14 28.64
CA ASP A 195 9.83 1.03 28.63
C ASP A 195 10.78 1.17 27.43
N ARG A 196 10.83 2.38 26.83
CA ARG A 196 11.68 2.67 25.67
C ARG A 196 13.15 2.76 26.08
N ALA A 197 13.86 1.65 25.99
CA ALA A 197 15.32 1.63 25.88
C ALA A 197 15.77 0.54 24.90
N GLY A 198 16.14 0.93 23.67
CA GLY A 198 16.96 0.11 22.77
C GLY A 198 16.25 -0.80 21.75
N ALA A 199 15.09 -0.42 21.21
CA ALA A 199 14.39 -1.24 20.22
C ALA A 199 14.91 -1.02 18.78
N GLU A 200 15.86 -1.85 18.34
CA GLU A 200 16.13 -2.08 16.91
C GLU A 200 15.04 -3.03 16.35
N GLY A 201 13.96 -2.46 15.80
CA GLY A 201 12.84 -3.26 15.28
C GLY A 201 11.72 -2.39 14.68
N GLY A 202 12.11 -1.38 13.90
CA GLY A 202 11.18 -0.53 13.14
C GLY A 202 10.65 -1.22 11.88
N PRO A 203 9.76 -0.57 11.12
CA PRO A 203 9.47 -1.00 9.75
C PRO A 203 10.79 -1.13 8.98
N PRO A 204 10.87 -2.03 7.98
CA PRO A 204 12.05 -2.06 7.14
C PRO A 204 12.37 -0.67 6.60
N ALA A 205 13.66 -0.38 6.50
CA ALA A 205 14.08 0.69 5.63
C ALA A 205 13.54 0.38 4.22
N PRO A 206 12.99 1.37 3.50
CA PRO A 206 12.68 1.19 2.09
C PRO A 206 13.93 0.64 1.39
N TRP A 207 13.74 -0.17 0.34
CA TRP A 207 14.85 -0.54 -0.54
C TRP A 207 15.68 0.72 -0.85
N PRO A 208 17.03 0.68 -0.89
CA PRO A 208 17.86 1.87 -1.05
C PRO A 208 17.26 2.74 -2.14
N ALA A 209 16.82 3.94 -1.72
CA ALA A 209 15.90 4.79 -2.45
C ALA A 209 16.20 4.70 -3.95
N ALA A 210 15.34 4.00 -4.69
CA ALA A 210 15.29 4.22 -6.11
C ALA A 210 15.10 5.74 -6.24
N GLU A 211 16.07 6.38 -6.90
CA GLU A 211 16.10 7.80 -7.19
C GLU A 211 14.67 8.28 -7.45
N GLN A 212 14.19 9.22 -6.63
CA GLN A 212 12.80 9.69 -6.55
C GLN A 212 12.08 9.50 -7.89
N ILE A 213 11.24 8.47 -7.98
CA ILE A 213 10.75 8.01 -9.29
C ILE A 213 9.90 9.13 -9.88
N PRO A 214 10.24 9.71 -11.05
CA PRO A 214 9.50 10.83 -11.59
C PRO A 214 8.04 10.47 -11.83
N GLY A 215 7.14 11.04 -11.02
CA GLY A 215 5.70 10.75 -11.06
C GLY A 215 5.15 10.04 -9.82
N GLN A 216 6.00 9.49 -8.95
CA GLN A 216 5.61 8.90 -7.67
C GLN A 216 5.00 9.98 -6.76
N LEU A 217 3.91 9.63 -6.07
CA LEU A 217 3.15 10.55 -5.22
C LEU A 217 4.04 11.11 -4.10
N VAL A 218 4.32 12.41 -4.15
CA VAL A 218 4.64 13.20 -2.96
C VAL A 218 3.31 13.77 -2.49
N ILE A 219 2.81 13.38 -1.32
CA ILE A 219 1.52 13.89 -0.81
C ILE A 219 1.79 15.28 -0.22
N PRO A 220 1.35 16.38 -0.86
CA PRO A 220 1.69 17.71 -0.38
C PRO A 220 1.02 17.97 0.97
N GLY A 221 1.82 18.36 1.97
CA GLY A 221 1.33 18.70 3.31
C GLY A 221 1.34 17.57 4.33
N LEU A 222 1.97 16.44 4.00
CA LEU A 222 2.33 15.45 5.00
C LEU A 222 3.58 15.90 5.75
N LEU A 223 3.55 15.73 7.07
CA LEU A 223 4.68 16.10 7.91
C LEU A 223 5.62 14.89 8.05
N ASP A 224 6.92 15.12 8.06
CA ASP A 224 7.88 14.10 8.48
C ASP A 224 7.62 13.65 9.93
N VAL A 225 8.38 12.66 10.41
CA VAL A 225 8.27 12.14 11.78
C VAL A 225 8.48 13.21 12.86
N ASP A 226 9.05 14.36 12.48
CA ASP A 226 9.35 15.52 13.32
C ASP A 226 8.33 16.67 13.14
N GLY A 227 7.26 16.46 12.38
CA GLY A 227 6.20 17.46 12.22
C GLY A 227 6.54 18.59 11.23
N ARG A 228 7.48 18.39 10.29
CA ARG A 228 7.85 19.39 9.26
C ARG A 228 7.21 19.08 7.92
N PRO A 229 6.74 20.08 7.16
CA PRO A 229 6.30 19.85 5.78
C PRO A 229 7.45 19.26 4.97
N ILE A 230 7.18 18.15 4.28
CA ILE A 230 8.09 17.57 3.29
C ILE A 230 8.18 18.50 2.08
#